data_AF-A0A363SW10-F1
#
_entry.id   AF-A0A363SW10-F1
#
_cell.length_a   1.000
_cell.length_b   1.000
_cell.length_c   1.000
_cell.angle_alpha   90.00
_cell.angle_beta   90.00
_cell.angle_gamma   90.00
#
_symmetry.space_group_name_H-M   'P 1'
#
loop_
_entity.id
_entity.type
_entity.pdbx_description
1 polymer ?
#
loop_
_entity_poly.entity_id
_entity_poly.type
_entity_poly.pdbx_seq_one_letter_code
_entity_poly.pdbx_strand_id
1 'polypeptide(L)'
;MGFLTIPGLITGLVVILIVLGAGLAFGGVLFSPGALNAQAGALVGGVASHAEFTGRCSACHAFFWQSATMADRCVVCHTDVAAQQADPLSLHGSLLKKNSHLTCRTCHPDHRGASASLTDLSKADIAHDIFGYSLLAHPKKADSSPFTCGDCHVNAYGSTFDQAVCIDCHQQIKADFMLTHQQVYGNACLACHDGIDTYGHSFDHEKVAFPLTGMHTQLDCATCHKGARNLGDLQSTPQNCNACHAKDDAHKGQLGTDCAACHTTSGWAPATFDHAKSKFPLTGAHTTLECTRCHLHNEFIAIDTACYACHARDDAHDGQLGSLCATCHTTNAWSPSTFDHGKSKFPLAGTHSSLPCSDCHPDKTFAPLDTACYSCHARDDAHNGQFGTSCDACHTTTAWLPASFDHSKSGFPLTGAHTSLPCSACHPNDMFSPLDTTCFSCHARDDDHNGQFGTDCGTCHSTTAWLPASFDHSRIGFPLTGAHASVGCSGCHTGGGFSGLSTICASCHADPAFHAGLFTGMSCDQCHNTSVWVPAQYNQPHPNACTEVACVGHEGATCRDCHTLNLMSATCLKCHDSNNPGDGDD
;
A
#
# COMPACT_ATOMS: atom_id res chain seq x y z
N MET A 1 -13.65 -0.92 -108.94
CA MET A 1 -14.38 -1.63 -110.01
C MET A 1 -13.62 -1.67 -111.34
N GLY A 2 -12.30 -1.94 -111.34
CA GLY A 2 -11.48 -2.05 -112.58
C GLY A 2 -10.99 -3.46 -112.92
N PHE A 3 -11.10 -4.41 -111.99
CA PHE A 3 -10.45 -5.73 -112.08
C PHE A 3 -11.17 -6.78 -112.94
N LEU A 4 -12.39 -6.51 -113.41
CA LEU A 4 -13.16 -7.43 -114.28
C LEU A 4 -13.30 -6.91 -115.72
N THR A 5 -12.63 -5.80 -116.05
CA THR A 5 -12.51 -5.36 -117.44
C THR A 5 -11.51 -6.26 -118.17
N ILE A 6 -11.69 -6.49 -119.48
CA ILE A 6 -10.77 -7.31 -120.28
C ILE A 6 -9.30 -6.87 -120.10
N PRO A 7 -8.95 -5.56 -120.10
CA PRO A 7 -7.58 -5.12 -119.81
C PRO A 7 -7.13 -5.43 -118.39
N GLY A 8 -8.02 -5.32 -117.40
CA GLY A 8 -7.74 -5.67 -116.00
C GLY A 8 -7.47 -7.17 -115.81
N LEU A 9 -8.23 -8.03 -116.48
CA LEU A 9 -8.02 -9.49 -116.49
C LEU A 9 -6.73 -9.86 -117.21
N ILE A 10 -6.42 -9.24 -118.36
CA ILE A 10 -5.16 -9.47 -119.08
C ILE A 10 -3.97 -9.03 -118.22
N THR A 11 -4.06 -7.86 -117.58
CA THR A 11 -2.98 -7.36 -116.71
C THR A 11 -2.81 -8.26 -115.49
N GLY A 12 -3.90 -8.71 -114.86
CA GLY A 12 -3.85 -9.66 -113.75
C GLY A 12 -3.22 -10.99 -114.17
N LEU A 13 -3.58 -11.51 -115.35
CA LEU A 13 -3.04 -12.77 -115.87
C LEU A 13 -1.57 -12.65 -116.26
N VAL A 14 -1.15 -11.51 -116.81
CA VAL A 14 0.27 -11.20 -117.08
C VAL A 14 1.07 -11.09 -115.78
N VAL A 15 0.55 -10.42 -114.75
CA VAL A 15 1.21 -10.35 -113.44
C VAL A 15 1.33 -11.75 -112.81
N ILE A 16 0.27 -12.56 -112.86
CA ILE A 16 0.30 -13.94 -112.38
C ILE A 16 1.32 -14.77 -113.15
N LEU A 17 1.38 -14.66 -114.47
CA LEU A 17 2.37 -15.36 -115.30
C LEU A 17 3.81 -14.88 -115.04
N ILE A 18 4.01 -13.58 -114.78
CA ILE A 18 5.33 -13.04 -114.41
C ILE A 18 5.74 -13.56 -113.03
N VAL A 19 4.84 -13.56 -112.04
CA VAL A 19 5.13 -14.05 -110.69
C VAL A 19 5.36 -15.57 -110.71
N LEU A 20 4.56 -16.34 -111.46
CA LEU A 20 4.76 -17.78 -111.64
C LEU A 20 6.04 -18.09 -112.42
N GLY A 21 6.32 -17.32 -113.47
CA GLY A 21 7.53 -17.43 -114.28
C GLY A 21 8.79 -17.11 -113.47
N ALA A 22 8.77 -16.04 -112.67
CA ALA A 22 9.84 -15.70 -111.74
C ALA A 22 9.97 -16.75 -110.61
N GLY A 23 8.86 -17.26 -110.10
CA GLY A 23 8.84 -18.32 -109.09
C GLY A 23 9.48 -19.62 -109.60
N LEU A 24 9.22 -20.00 -110.85
CA LEU A 24 9.80 -21.17 -111.52
C LEU A 24 11.27 -20.96 -111.90
N ALA A 25 11.66 -19.77 -112.38
CA ALA A 25 13.02 -19.46 -112.82
C ALA A 25 14.02 -19.33 -111.66
N PHE A 26 13.58 -18.83 -110.49
CA PHE A 26 14.45 -18.58 -109.34
C PHE A 26 14.19 -19.51 -108.15
N GLY A 27 13.43 -20.61 -108.34
CA GLY A 27 13.27 -21.67 -107.35
C GLY A 27 12.72 -21.23 -105.98
N GLY A 28 11.90 -20.17 -105.94
CA GLY A 28 11.38 -19.59 -104.70
C GLY A 28 12.38 -18.75 -103.88
N VAL A 29 13.63 -18.57 -104.35
CA VAL A 29 14.66 -17.75 -103.68
C VAL A 29 14.27 -16.27 -103.61
N LEU A 30 13.38 -15.81 -104.50
CA LEU A 30 12.85 -14.44 -104.53
C LEU A 30 12.18 -14.00 -103.21
N PHE A 31 11.74 -14.97 -102.39
CA PHE A 31 11.07 -14.73 -101.10
C PHE A 31 11.82 -15.35 -99.90
N SER A 32 13.07 -15.79 -100.10
CA SER A 32 13.87 -16.41 -99.04
C SER A 32 14.62 -15.34 -98.24
N PRO A 33 14.36 -15.19 -96.92
CA PRO A 33 14.99 -14.16 -96.10
C PRO A 33 16.44 -14.48 -95.68
N GLY A 34 17.03 -15.59 -96.15
CA GLY A 34 18.38 -16.02 -95.81
C GLY A 34 18.45 -17.48 -95.35
N ALA A 35 19.66 -18.00 -95.14
CA ALA A 35 19.88 -19.35 -94.61
C ALA A 35 19.44 -19.44 -93.13
N LEU A 36 18.83 -20.58 -92.77
CA LEU A 36 18.47 -20.93 -91.40
C LEU A 36 19.72 -21.18 -90.54
N ASN A 37 19.60 -21.02 -89.23
CA ASN A 37 20.66 -21.31 -88.29
C ASN A 37 21.03 -22.82 -88.31
N ALA A 38 22.33 -23.13 -88.32
CA ALA A 38 22.87 -24.49 -88.33
C ALA A 38 23.70 -24.81 -87.07
N GLN A 39 23.58 -24.01 -86.01
CA GLN A 39 24.26 -24.28 -84.74
C GLN A 39 23.60 -25.50 -84.09
N ALA A 40 24.34 -26.61 -84.02
CA ALA A 40 23.85 -27.84 -83.44
C ALA A 40 23.74 -27.72 -81.91
N GLY A 41 22.57 -28.05 -81.37
CA GLY A 41 22.29 -28.08 -79.94
C GLY A 41 21.80 -29.46 -79.47
N ALA A 42 21.23 -29.50 -78.27
CA ALA A 42 20.45 -30.66 -77.83
C ALA A 42 19.28 -30.91 -78.78
N LEU A 43 18.86 -32.17 -78.93
CA LEU A 43 17.72 -32.51 -79.77
C LEU A 43 16.44 -31.90 -79.20
N VAL A 44 15.83 -30.98 -79.95
CA VAL A 44 14.56 -30.33 -79.59
C VAL A 44 13.54 -30.69 -80.66
N GLY A 45 12.43 -31.31 -80.27
CA GLY A 45 11.42 -31.79 -81.24
C GLY A 45 11.95 -32.79 -82.27
N GLY A 46 13.07 -33.46 -82.00
CA GLY A 46 13.66 -34.49 -82.88
C GLY A 46 14.67 -33.98 -83.91
N VAL A 47 15.04 -32.69 -83.92
CA VAL A 47 16.09 -32.12 -84.77
C VAL A 47 17.21 -31.49 -83.94
N ALA A 48 18.43 -31.41 -84.49
CA ALA A 48 19.59 -30.83 -83.81
C ALA A 48 19.82 -29.35 -84.15
N SER A 49 19.27 -28.87 -85.27
CA SER A 49 19.31 -27.44 -85.66
C SER A 49 18.19 -27.09 -86.64
N HIS A 50 17.87 -25.80 -86.77
CA HIS A 50 16.84 -25.34 -87.71
C HIS A 50 17.23 -25.53 -89.19
N ALA A 51 18.53 -25.68 -89.51
CA ALA A 51 19.00 -25.95 -90.87
C ALA A 51 18.42 -27.22 -91.49
N GLU A 52 17.98 -28.20 -90.67
CA GLU A 52 17.30 -29.42 -91.12
C GLU A 52 15.93 -29.14 -91.75
N PHE A 53 15.35 -27.94 -91.54
CA PHE A 53 14.11 -27.49 -92.16
C PHE A 53 14.32 -26.66 -93.44
N THR A 54 15.54 -26.62 -93.99
CA THR A 54 15.82 -25.91 -95.24
C THR A 54 14.86 -26.36 -96.35
N GLY A 55 14.16 -25.40 -96.97
CA GLY A 55 13.14 -25.66 -98.00
C GLY A 55 11.76 -26.08 -97.47
N ARG A 56 11.58 -26.27 -96.16
CA ARG A 56 10.31 -26.62 -95.51
C ARG A 56 9.73 -25.41 -94.76
N CYS A 57 9.50 -24.30 -95.48
CA CYS A 57 9.05 -23.03 -94.90
C CYS A 57 7.78 -23.16 -94.06
N SER A 58 6.88 -24.06 -94.47
CA SER A 58 5.62 -24.36 -93.78
C SER A 58 5.78 -25.15 -92.49
N ALA A 59 7.00 -25.48 -92.04
CA ALA A 59 7.24 -26.00 -90.70
C ALA A 59 7.04 -24.88 -89.65
N CYS A 60 7.59 -23.70 -89.92
CA CYS A 60 7.57 -22.57 -89.00
C CYS A 60 6.55 -21.49 -89.39
N HIS A 61 6.35 -21.23 -90.69
CA HIS A 61 5.41 -20.21 -91.15
C HIS A 61 3.99 -20.78 -91.27
N ALA A 62 3.04 -20.10 -90.62
CA ALA A 62 1.63 -20.30 -90.87
C ALA A 62 1.15 -19.46 -92.05
N PHE A 63 0.24 -20.00 -92.84
CA PHE A 63 -0.44 -19.26 -93.91
C PHE A 63 -1.57 -18.41 -93.33
N PHE A 64 -1.95 -17.31 -94.00
CA PHE A 64 -2.95 -16.36 -93.48
C PHE A 64 -4.36 -16.94 -93.29
N TRP A 65 -4.65 -18.14 -93.84
CA TRP A 65 -5.91 -18.87 -93.64
C TRP A 65 -5.85 -19.90 -92.50
N GLN A 66 -4.71 -20.05 -91.82
CA GLN A 66 -4.56 -20.96 -90.68
C GLN A 66 -4.76 -20.19 -89.37
N SER A 67 -5.40 -20.82 -88.38
CA SER A 67 -5.57 -20.26 -87.04
C SER A 67 -4.29 -20.31 -86.20
N ALA A 68 -3.41 -21.29 -86.47
CA ALA A 68 -2.11 -21.39 -85.82
C ALA A 68 -1.18 -20.28 -86.29
N THR A 69 -0.45 -19.67 -85.37
CA THR A 69 0.59 -18.68 -85.64
C THR A 69 1.96 -19.33 -85.81
N MET A 70 2.96 -18.54 -86.21
CA MET A 70 4.36 -18.99 -86.18
C MET A 70 4.82 -19.33 -84.75
N ALA A 71 4.36 -18.57 -83.75
CA ALA A 71 4.71 -18.81 -82.35
C ALA A 71 4.17 -20.17 -81.86
N ASP A 72 2.92 -20.50 -82.22
CA ASP A 72 2.30 -21.80 -81.89
C ASP A 72 3.10 -22.98 -82.46
N ARG A 73 3.70 -22.79 -83.64
CA ARG A 73 4.53 -23.81 -84.29
C ARG A 73 5.90 -23.98 -83.62
N CYS A 74 6.49 -22.91 -83.11
CA CYS A 74 7.76 -22.98 -82.36
C CYS A 74 7.62 -23.80 -81.08
N VAL A 75 6.57 -23.55 -80.29
CA VAL A 75 6.40 -24.18 -78.96
C VAL A 75 6.00 -25.65 -79.01
N VAL A 76 5.57 -26.17 -80.16
CA VAL A 76 5.33 -27.61 -80.37
C VAL A 76 6.63 -28.43 -80.19
N CYS A 77 7.76 -27.89 -80.64
CA CYS A 77 9.06 -28.52 -80.44
C CYS A 77 9.74 -28.00 -79.17
N HIS A 78 9.59 -26.71 -78.85
CA HIS A 78 10.12 -26.07 -77.65
C HIS A 78 9.15 -26.17 -76.46
N THR A 79 8.79 -27.38 -76.05
CA THR A 79 7.78 -27.63 -75.01
C THR A 79 8.15 -27.03 -73.65
N ASP A 80 9.44 -26.99 -73.31
CA ASP A 80 9.90 -26.37 -72.06
C ASP A 80 9.70 -24.85 -72.07
N VAL A 81 9.88 -24.21 -73.23
CA VAL A 81 9.57 -22.79 -73.42
C VAL A 81 8.07 -22.57 -73.34
N ALA A 82 7.25 -23.48 -73.91
CA ALA A 82 5.79 -23.44 -73.76
C ALA A 82 5.37 -23.47 -72.28
N ALA A 83 5.99 -24.35 -71.49
CA ALA A 83 5.75 -24.44 -70.04
C ALA A 83 6.18 -23.16 -69.32
N GLN A 84 7.35 -22.59 -69.67
CA GLN A 84 7.79 -21.31 -69.11
C GLN A 84 6.84 -20.16 -69.46
N GLN A 85 6.35 -20.06 -70.70
CA GLN A 85 5.39 -19.02 -71.08
C GLN A 85 4.12 -19.02 -70.23
N ALA A 86 3.72 -20.18 -69.70
CA ALA A 86 2.58 -20.31 -68.79
C ALA A 86 2.88 -19.91 -67.33
N ASP A 87 4.16 -19.90 -66.93
CA ASP A 87 4.59 -19.51 -65.58
C ASP A 87 5.07 -18.05 -65.56
N PRO A 88 4.32 -17.12 -64.92
CA PRO A 88 4.68 -15.71 -64.86
C PRO A 88 5.96 -15.42 -64.06
N LEU A 89 6.47 -16.39 -63.29
CA LEU A 89 7.74 -16.27 -62.56
C LEU A 89 8.95 -16.77 -63.36
N SER A 90 8.71 -17.43 -64.50
CA SER A 90 9.78 -17.80 -65.41
C SER A 90 10.22 -16.60 -66.27
N LEU A 91 11.40 -16.70 -66.89
CA LEU A 91 11.90 -15.68 -67.82
C LEU A 91 10.89 -15.36 -68.94
N HIS A 92 10.40 -16.40 -69.64
CA HIS A 92 9.51 -16.20 -70.79
C HIS A 92 8.13 -15.72 -70.37
N GLY A 93 7.55 -16.23 -69.29
CA GLY A 93 6.25 -15.77 -68.79
C GLY A 93 6.30 -14.33 -68.25
N SER A 94 7.39 -13.95 -67.57
CA SER A 94 7.61 -12.57 -67.10
C SER A 94 7.72 -11.58 -68.27
N LEU A 95 8.50 -11.93 -69.32
CA LEU A 95 8.63 -11.11 -70.52
C LEU A 95 7.30 -10.93 -71.26
N LEU A 96 6.54 -12.01 -71.46
CA LEU A 96 5.24 -11.95 -72.13
C LEU A 96 4.17 -11.22 -71.31
N LYS A 97 4.22 -11.34 -69.97
CA LYS A 97 3.35 -10.56 -69.08
C LYS A 97 3.62 -9.07 -69.19
N LYS A 98 4.90 -8.68 -69.29
CA LYS A 98 5.32 -7.28 -69.42
C LYS A 98 4.99 -6.71 -70.81
N ASN A 99 5.13 -7.51 -71.86
CA ASN A 99 4.76 -7.11 -73.22
C ASN A 99 4.16 -8.31 -73.99
N SER A 100 2.83 -8.35 -74.05
CA SER A 100 2.06 -9.39 -74.72
C SER A 100 2.20 -9.39 -76.25
N HIS A 101 2.84 -8.38 -76.83
CA HIS A 101 3.13 -8.28 -78.26
C HIS A 101 4.51 -8.82 -78.64
N LEU A 102 5.33 -9.26 -77.68
CA LEU A 102 6.61 -9.90 -77.97
C LEU A 102 6.40 -11.21 -78.75
N THR A 103 7.15 -11.35 -79.83
CA THR A 103 7.15 -12.57 -80.66
C THR A 103 8.50 -13.26 -80.55
N CYS A 104 8.53 -14.59 -80.67
CA CYS A 104 9.76 -15.39 -80.56
C CYS A 104 10.90 -14.83 -81.42
N ARG A 105 10.60 -14.44 -82.67
CA ARG A 105 11.57 -13.85 -83.62
C ARG A 105 12.23 -12.53 -83.18
N THR A 106 11.66 -11.86 -82.18
CA THR A 106 12.19 -10.58 -81.67
C THR A 106 13.54 -10.79 -81.03
N CYS A 107 13.65 -11.87 -80.25
CA CYS A 107 14.88 -12.29 -79.59
C CYS A 107 15.50 -13.51 -80.28
N HIS A 108 14.73 -14.30 -81.04
CA HIS A 108 15.18 -15.51 -81.73
C HIS A 108 15.13 -15.43 -83.27
N PRO A 109 16.03 -14.66 -83.90
CA PRO A 109 16.04 -14.50 -85.35
C PRO A 109 16.80 -15.65 -86.05
N ASP A 110 16.07 -16.46 -86.83
CA ASP A 110 16.63 -17.69 -87.40
C ASP A 110 17.33 -17.51 -88.77
N HIS A 111 16.83 -16.60 -89.61
CA HIS A 111 17.33 -16.40 -90.99
C HIS A 111 18.57 -15.51 -91.12
N ARG A 112 19.40 -15.39 -90.08
CA ARG A 112 20.61 -14.55 -90.09
C ARG A 112 21.87 -15.26 -90.60
N GLY A 113 21.73 -16.49 -91.06
CA GLY A 113 22.82 -17.33 -91.55
C GLY A 113 23.17 -18.48 -90.62
N ALA A 114 23.86 -19.48 -91.18
CA ALA A 114 24.12 -20.77 -90.53
C ALA A 114 24.88 -20.67 -89.19
N SER A 115 25.70 -19.63 -89.00
CA SER A 115 26.54 -19.42 -87.82
C SER A 115 26.08 -18.28 -86.90
N ALA A 116 24.99 -17.58 -87.23
CA ALA A 116 24.51 -16.45 -86.43
C ALA A 116 23.94 -16.94 -85.08
N SER A 117 24.01 -16.13 -84.02
CA SER A 117 23.35 -16.49 -82.75
C SER A 117 21.83 -16.59 -82.92
N LEU A 118 21.26 -17.70 -82.45
CA LEU A 118 19.81 -17.90 -82.44
C LEU A 118 19.12 -17.07 -81.35
N THR A 119 19.86 -16.45 -80.41
CA THR A 119 19.29 -15.67 -79.31
C THR A 119 20.02 -14.33 -79.17
N ASP A 120 19.26 -13.24 -79.17
CA ASP A 120 19.70 -11.86 -78.99
C ASP A 120 18.85 -11.18 -77.91
N LEU A 121 19.38 -11.14 -76.69
CA LEU A 121 18.72 -10.55 -75.52
C LEU A 121 19.00 -9.06 -75.34
N SER A 122 19.80 -8.44 -76.22
CA SER A 122 20.14 -7.00 -76.13
C SER A 122 18.92 -6.08 -76.22
N LYS A 123 17.78 -6.61 -76.69
CA LYS A 123 16.52 -5.89 -76.87
C LYS A 123 15.46 -6.24 -75.81
N ALA A 124 15.80 -7.10 -74.85
CA ALA A 124 14.90 -7.55 -73.81
C ALA A 124 15.10 -6.73 -72.52
N ASP A 125 14.00 -6.25 -71.95
CA ASP A 125 13.98 -5.60 -70.65
C ASP A 125 13.61 -6.63 -69.56
N ILE A 126 14.64 -7.32 -69.07
CA ILE A 126 14.54 -8.45 -68.14
C ILE A 126 14.47 -7.94 -66.70
N ALA A 127 13.38 -8.26 -66.00
CA ALA A 127 13.30 -8.07 -64.55
C ALA A 127 14.24 -9.06 -63.85
N HIS A 128 15.22 -8.56 -63.09
CA HIS A 128 16.20 -9.42 -62.43
C HIS A 128 15.66 -10.04 -61.13
N ASP A 129 14.64 -9.42 -60.53
CA ASP A 129 14.03 -9.87 -59.26
C ASP A 129 13.53 -11.33 -59.32
N ILE A 130 13.10 -11.80 -60.50
CA ILE A 130 12.65 -13.19 -60.71
C ILE A 130 13.77 -14.22 -60.53
N PHE A 131 15.03 -13.78 -60.56
CA PHE A 131 16.21 -14.60 -60.34
C PHE A 131 16.81 -14.42 -58.94
N GLY A 132 16.10 -13.74 -58.03
CA GLY A 132 16.54 -13.55 -56.64
C GLY A 132 17.56 -12.43 -56.43
N TYR A 133 17.78 -11.56 -57.44
CA TYR A 133 18.64 -10.39 -57.33
C TYR A 133 18.02 -9.18 -58.02
N SER A 134 17.91 -8.07 -57.30
CA SER A 134 17.32 -6.85 -57.81
C SER A 134 18.36 -5.86 -58.36
N LEU A 135 17.95 -5.04 -59.31
CA LEU A 135 18.77 -3.91 -59.78
C LEU A 135 18.36 -2.58 -59.14
N LEU A 136 17.43 -2.57 -58.17
CA LEU A 136 16.93 -1.32 -57.58
C LEU A 136 18.02 -0.52 -56.87
N ALA A 137 18.95 -1.17 -56.15
CA ALA A 137 20.11 -0.48 -55.55
C ALA A 137 21.26 -0.26 -56.55
N HIS A 138 21.14 -0.77 -57.79
CA HIS A 138 22.15 -0.68 -58.85
C HIS A 138 21.64 0.05 -60.10
N PRO A 139 21.16 1.31 -60.00
CA PRO A 139 20.62 2.04 -61.15
C PRO A 139 21.72 2.61 -62.07
N LYS A 140 22.94 2.81 -61.57
CA LYS A 140 24.05 3.51 -62.24
C LYS A 140 25.41 2.97 -61.83
N LYS A 141 26.37 3.08 -62.74
CA LYS A 141 27.80 2.84 -62.51
C LYS A 141 28.42 3.91 -61.59
N ALA A 142 29.65 3.66 -61.14
CA ALA A 142 30.42 4.57 -60.29
C ALA A 142 30.61 5.98 -60.90
N ASP A 143 30.64 6.09 -62.23
CA ASP A 143 30.72 7.34 -62.98
C ASP A 143 29.35 8.01 -63.25
N SER A 144 28.28 7.51 -62.61
CA SER A 144 26.88 7.93 -62.78
C SER A 144 26.23 7.63 -64.14
N SER A 145 26.90 6.88 -65.03
CA SER A 145 26.28 6.40 -66.28
C SER A 145 25.40 5.15 -66.03
N PRO A 146 24.36 4.91 -66.85
CA PRO A 146 23.48 3.74 -66.66
C PRO A 146 24.22 2.44 -66.95
N PHE A 147 23.83 1.37 -66.26
CA PHE A 147 24.34 0.03 -66.55
C PHE A 147 23.83 -0.49 -67.89
N THR A 148 24.68 -1.26 -68.55
CA THR A 148 24.38 -2.09 -69.71
C THR A 148 24.51 -3.55 -69.32
N CYS A 149 23.90 -4.46 -70.09
CA CYS A 149 23.95 -5.90 -69.81
C CYS A 149 25.39 -6.43 -69.67
N GLY A 150 26.33 -5.93 -70.49
CA GLY A 150 27.73 -6.37 -70.52
C GLY A 150 28.56 -5.88 -69.34
N ASP A 151 28.10 -4.88 -68.58
CA ASP A 151 28.79 -4.42 -67.38
C ASP A 151 28.73 -5.46 -66.25
N CYS A 152 27.69 -6.31 -66.24
CA CYS A 152 27.54 -7.41 -65.27
C CYS A 152 27.76 -8.79 -65.93
N HIS A 153 27.32 -9.00 -67.17
CA HIS A 153 27.38 -10.29 -67.87
C HIS A 153 28.53 -10.37 -68.88
N VAL A 154 29.77 -10.45 -68.37
CA VAL A 154 30.99 -10.34 -69.19
C VAL A 154 31.24 -11.51 -70.17
N ASN A 155 30.64 -12.70 -69.97
CA ASN A 155 31.00 -13.92 -70.72
C ASN A 155 29.87 -14.65 -71.49
N ALA A 156 28.61 -14.26 -71.36
CA ALA A 156 27.48 -14.68 -72.21
C ALA A 156 26.17 -14.17 -71.61
N TYR A 157 25.25 -13.69 -72.45
CA TYR A 157 23.93 -13.21 -72.01
C TYR A 157 22.95 -14.32 -71.58
N GLY A 158 23.43 -15.55 -71.32
CA GLY A 158 22.58 -16.72 -71.07
C GLY A 158 23.00 -17.61 -69.89
N SER A 159 23.99 -17.21 -69.07
CA SER A 159 24.46 -17.96 -67.89
C SER A 159 24.58 -17.07 -66.65
N THR A 160 24.71 -17.71 -65.49
CA THR A 160 25.09 -17.05 -64.22
C THR A 160 26.29 -16.13 -64.46
N PHE A 161 26.18 -14.86 -64.05
CA PHE A 161 27.30 -13.92 -64.15
C PHE A 161 28.34 -14.20 -63.05
N ASP A 162 29.58 -13.80 -63.30
CA ASP A 162 30.66 -13.97 -62.33
C ASP A 162 30.52 -12.92 -61.21
N GLN A 163 30.38 -13.38 -59.96
CA GLN A 163 30.30 -12.49 -58.79
C GLN A 163 31.60 -11.71 -58.53
N ALA A 164 32.72 -12.07 -59.17
CA ALA A 164 33.94 -11.26 -59.15
C ALA A 164 33.70 -9.83 -59.68
N VAL A 165 32.74 -9.64 -60.58
CA VAL A 165 32.35 -8.31 -61.09
C VAL A 165 31.89 -7.39 -59.95
N CYS A 166 31.22 -7.94 -58.93
CA CYS A 166 30.82 -7.17 -57.75
C CYS A 166 32.04 -6.62 -57.01
N ILE A 167 33.08 -7.44 -56.84
CA ILE A 167 34.31 -7.06 -56.14
C ILE A 167 35.05 -5.98 -56.93
N ASP A 168 35.30 -6.22 -58.21
CA ASP A 168 36.07 -5.31 -59.06
C ASP A 168 35.45 -3.90 -59.11
N CYS A 169 34.11 -3.83 -59.21
CA CYS A 169 33.40 -2.57 -59.23
C CYS A 169 33.36 -1.91 -57.85
N HIS A 170 32.91 -2.62 -56.80
CA HIS A 170 32.79 -2.01 -55.47
C HIS A 170 34.16 -1.63 -54.88
N GLN A 171 35.24 -2.31 -55.26
CA GLN A 171 36.60 -1.97 -54.87
C GLN A 171 37.04 -0.61 -55.46
N GLN A 172 36.57 -0.25 -56.66
CA GLN A 172 36.82 1.08 -57.23
C GLN A 172 36.06 2.19 -56.49
N ILE A 173 34.91 1.87 -55.89
CA ILE A 173 34.08 2.84 -55.16
C ILE A 173 34.65 3.07 -53.74
N LYS A 174 34.94 1.98 -53.00
CA LYS A 174 35.49 2.01 -51.64
C LYS A 174 36.45 0.83 -51.39
N ALA A 175 37.70 0.99 -51.83
CA ALA A 175 38.72 -0.06 -51.74
C ALA A 175 38.93 -0.58 -50.32
N ASP A 176 39.09 0.32 -49.33
CA ASP A 176 39.38 -0.07 -47.94
C ASP A 176 38.23 -0.86 -47.29
N PHE A 177 36.99 -0.45 -47.57
CA PHE A 177 35.80 -1.15 -47.11
C PHE A 177 35.73 -2.54 -47.75
N MET A 178 35.87 -2.64 -49.07
CA MET A 178 35.78 -3.91 -49.78
C MET A 178 36.87 -4.89 -49.37
N LEU A 179 38.11 -4.42 -49.16
CA LEU A 179 39.18 -5.27 -48.68
C LEU A 179 38.83 -5.90 -47.32
N THR A 180 38.34 -5.09 -46.38
CA THR A 180 37.96 -5.56 -45.04
C THR A 180 36.72 -6.45 -45.10
N HIS A 181 35.70 -6.04 -45.85
CA HIS A 181 34.43 -6.76 -46.00
C HIS A 181 34.65 -8.14 -46.65
N GLN A 182 35.52 -8.22 -47.66
CA GLN A 182 35.91 -9.48 -48.29
C GLN A 182 36.66 -10.41 -47.32
N GLN A 183 37.58 -9.87 -46.52
CA GLN A 183 38.32 -10.66 -45.53
C GLN A 183 37.39 -11.27 -44.48
N VAL A 184 36.42 -10.47 -44.01
CA VAL A 184 35.46 -10.89 -42.98
C VAL A 184 34.41 -11.86 -43.55
N TYR A 185 33.74 -11.50 -44.64
CA TYR A 185 32.53 -12.18 -45.15
C TYR A 185 32.79 -13.06 -46.38
N GLY A 186 33.86 -12.84 -47.14
CA GLY A 186 34.24 -13.64 -48.31
C GLY A 186 33.68 -13.12 -49.63
N ASN A 187 33.70 -13.95 -50.67
CA ASN A 187 33.39 -13.55 -52.05
C ASN A 187 31.97 -13.94 -52.52
N ALA A 188 31.23 -14.67 -51.69
CA ALA A 188 29.88 -15.12 -52.00
C ALA A 188 28.87 -13.98 -51.78
N CYS A 189 28.98 -12.92 -52.58
CA CYS A 189 28.22 -11.67 -52.43
C CYS A 189 26.71 -11.93 -52.39
N LEU A 190 26.21 -12.80 -53.27
CA LEU A 190 24.79 -13.15 -53.38
C LEU A 190 24.27 -14.03 -52.23
N ALA A 191 25.15 -14.53 -51.36
CA ALA A 191 24.74 -15.22 -50.14
C ALA A 191 24.23 -14.24 -49.07
N CYS A 192 24.43 -12.93 -49.26
CA CYS A 192 24.01 -11.84 -48.36
C CYS A 192 23.29 -10.71 -49.08
N HIS A 193 23.73 -10.33 -50.28
CA HIS A 193 23.18 -9.20 -51.02
C HIS A 193 22.15 -9.64 -52.06
N ASP A 194 20.97 -9.06 -51.95
CA ASP A 194 19.79 -9.28 -52.79
C ASP A 194 19.60 -8.20 -53.87
N GLY A 195 20.52 -7.23 -53.94
CA GLY A 195 20.48 -6.16 -54.93
C GLY A 195 19.52 -5.00 -54.61
N ILE A 196 18.86 -5.04 -53.45
CA ILE A 196 18.14 -3.88 -52.86
C ILE A 196 18.85 -3.31 -51.61
N ASP A 197 20.03 -3.84 -51.26
CA ASP A 197 20.85 -3.45 -50.10
C ASP A 197 20.19 -3.69 -48.74
N THR A 198 19.35 -4.74 -48.63
CA THR A 198 18.67 -5.08 -47.36
C THR A 198 19.65 -5.26 -46.20
N TYR A 199 20.81 -5.87 -46.45
CA TYR A 199 21.82 -6.21 -45.45
C TYR A 199 23.02 -5.26 -45.46
N GLY A 200 22.84 -4.04 -45.98
CA GLY A 200 23.85 -2.98 -45.99
C GLY A 200 23.54 -1.87 -44.99
N HIS A 201 23.76 -0.62 -45.40
CA HIS A 201 23.59 0.56 -44.54
C HIS A 201 22.14 0.75 -44.07
N SER A 202 21.18 0.20 -44.81
CA SER A 202 19.75 0.34 -44.52
C SER A 202 19.20 -0.80 -43.64
N PHE A 203 20.05 -1.73 -43.19
CA PHE A 203 19.63 -2.82 -42.32
C PHE A 203 19.17 -2.29 -40.96
N ASP A 204 18.05 -2.82 -40.48
CA ASP A 204 17.36 -2.32 -39.30
C ASP A 204 17.17 -3.45 -38.27
N HIS A 205 17.97 -3.39 -37.20
CA HIS A 205 17.92 -4.37 -36.12
C HIS A 205 16.63 -4.34 -35.30
N GLU A 206 15.81 -3.27 -35.38
CA GLU A 206 14.52 -3.23 -34.68
C GLU A 206 13.48 -4.15 -35.34
N LYS A 207 13.70 -4.53 -36.60
CA LYS A 207 12.80 -5.40 -37.36
C LYS A 207 13.11 -6.89 -37.20
N VAL A 208 14.09 -7.25 -36.38
CA VAL A 208 14.52 -8.63 -36.16
C VAL A 208 14.52 -8.99 -34.67
N ALA A 209 14.72 -10.28 -34.37
CA ALA A 209 14.57 -10.83 -33.02
C ALA A 209 15.52 -10.26 -31.95
N PHE A 210 16.63 -9.65 -32.35
CA PHE A 210 17.60 -9.04 -31.44
C PHE A 210 17.80 -7.56 -31.75
N PRO A 211 17.02 -6.67 -31.12
CA PRO A 211 17.21 -5.24 -31.25
C PRO A 211 18.48 -4.80 -30.52
N LEU A 212 19.34 -4.05 -31.21
CA LEU A 212 20.54 -3.48 -30.61
C LEU A 212 20.14 -2.32 -29.69
N THR A 213 20.59 -2.38 -28.44
CA THR A 213 20.34 -1.32 -27.44
C THR A 213 21.63 -0.97 -26.71
N GLY A 214 21.65 0.22 -26.11
CA GLY A 214 22.80 0.72 -25.36
C GLY A 214 24.07 0.77 -26.22
N MET A 215 25.17 0.23 -25.69
CA MET A 215 26.49 0.27 -26.34
C MET A 215 26.58 -0.62 -27.58
N HIS A 216 25.66 -1.58 -27.77
CA HIS A 216 25.68 -2.49 -28.91
C HIS A 216 25.28 -1.81 -30.23
N THR A 217 24.64 -0.64 -30.18
CA THR A 217 24.21 0.12 -31.38
C THR A 217 25.37 0.72 -32.17
N GLN A 218 26.56 0.78 -31.58
CA GLN A 218 27.76 1.37 -32.18
C GLN A 218 28.71 0.31 -32.77
N LEU A 219 28.34 -0.97 -32.69
CA LEU A 219 29.22 -2.06 -33.12
C LEU A 219 29.03 -2.37 -34.60
N ASP A 220 30.15 -2.61 -35.29
CA ASP A 220 30.12 -3.15 -36.64
C ASP A 220 29.54 -4.57 -36.65
N CYS A 221 28.86 -4.93 -37.73
CA CYS A 221 28.20 -6.23 -37.92
C CYS A 221 29.14 -7.42 -37.60
N ALA A 222 30.41 -7.30 -37.99
CA ALA A 222 31.45 -8.33 -37.83
C ALA A 222 31.79 -8.61 -36.37
N THR A 223 31.55 -7.65 -35.48
CA THR A 223 31.80 -7.77 -34.04
C THR A 223 30.88 -8.80 -33.41
N CYS A 224 29.61 -8.82 -33.84
CA CYS A 224 28.59 -9.74 -33.34
C CYS A 224 28.54 -11.01 -34.20
N HIS A 225 28.53 -10.85 -35.52
CA HIS A 225 28.38 -11.94 -36.48
C HIS A 225 29.72 -12.55 -36.91
N LYS A 226 30.50 -12.97 -35.90
CA LYS A 226 31.87 -13.48 -36.12
C LYS A 226 31.85 -14.74 -36.98
N GLY A 227 32.48 -14.66 -38.15
CA GLY A 227 32.64 -15.78 -39.07
C GLY A 227 31.40 -16.07 -39.93
N ALA A 228 30.40 -15.20 -39.94
CA ALA A 228 29.23 -15.35 -40.80
C ALA A 228 29.61 -15.21 -42.28
N ARG A 229 29.09 -16.10 -43.14
CA ARG A 229 29.35 -16.15 -44.59
C ARG A 229 28.08 -16.14 -45.43
N ASN A 230 26.91 -16.26 -44.81
CA ASN A 230 25.60 -16.28 -45.45
C ASN A 230 24.51 -15.79 -44.47
N LEU A 231 23.29 -15.56 -44.95
CA LEU A 231 22.14 -15.16 -44.11
C LEU A 231 21.89 -16.09 -42.92
N GLY A 232 22.03 -17.41 -43.11
CA GLY A 232 21.81 -18.40 -42.06
C GLY A 232 22.78 -18.24 -40.89
N ASP A 233 24.03 -17.89 -41.17
CA ASP A 233 25.03 -17.63 -40.13
C ASP A 233 24.70 -16.34 -39.35
N LEU A 234 24.23 -15.29 -40.04
CA LEU A 234 23.76 -14.05 -39.40
C LEU A 234 22.57 -14.34 -38.47
N GLN A 235 21.60 -15.11 -38.96
CA GLN A 235 20.37 -15.45 -38.23
C GLN A 235 20.61 -16.37 -37.03
N SER A 236 21.64 -17.22 -37.07
CA SER A 236 21.99 -18.15 -35.99
C SER A 236 22.94 -17.57 -34.95
N THR A 237 23.27 -16.29 -35.04
CA THR A 237 24.16 -15.62 -34.08
C THR A 237 23.55 -15.65 -32.67
N PRO A 238 24.28 -16.14 -31.66
CA PRO A 238 23.77 -16.24 -30.29
C PRO A 238 23.33 -14.90 -29.72
N GLN A 239 22.17 -14.90 -29.05
CA GLN A 239 21.55 -13.69 -28.49
C GLN A 239 21.72 -13.58 -26.96
N ASN A 240 22.18 -14.64 -26.30
CA ASN A 240 22.39 -14.63 -24.87
C ASN A 240 23.71 -13.93 -24.51
N CYS A 241 23.68 -13.07 -23.49
CA CYS A 241 24.82 -12.25 -23.07
C CYS A 241 26.12 -13.05 -22.91
N ASN A 242 26.03 -14.20 -22.21
CA ASN A 242 27.19 -15.05 -21.91
C ASN A 242 27.87 -15.63 -23.15
N ALA A 243 27.17 -15.84 -24.28
CA ALA A 243 27.81 -16.36 -25.49
C ALA A 243 28.90 -15.40 -26.02
N CYS A 244 28.74 -14.09 -25.78
CA CYS A 244 29.70 -13.07 -26.19
C CYS A 244 30.58 -12.60 -25.02
N HIS A 245 30.01 -12.51 -23.81
CA HIS A 245 30.63 -11.89 -22.64
C HIS A 245 31.14 -12.87 -21.58
N ALA A 246 31.28 -14.16 -21.89
CA ALA A 246 31.82 -15.15 -20.94
C ALA A 246 33.21 -14.77 -20.37
N LYS A 247 34.03 -14.05 -21.14
CA LYS A 247 35.36 -13.58 -20.69
C LYS A 247 35.30 -12.32 -19.84
N ASP A 248 34.20 -11.58 -19.91
CA ASP A 248 33.99 -10.33 -19.18
C ASP A 248 33.33 -10.57 -17.82
N ASP A 249 32.89 -11.80 -17.54
CA ASP A 249 32.23 -12.15 -16.28
C ASP A 249 33.21 -12.10 -15.08
N ALA A 250 33.15 -10.99 -14.35
CA ALA A 250 33.90 -10.78 -13.11
C ALA A 250 33.53 -11.77 -11.99
N HIS A 251 32.37 -12.43 -12.09
CA HIS A 251 31.86 -13.36 -11.07
C HIS A 251 32.29 -14.82 -11.32
N LYS A 252 33.02 -15.09 -12.41
CA LYS A 252 33.57 -16.43 -12.73
C LYS A 252 32.50 -17.54 -12.73
N GLY A 253 31.30 -17.24 -13.22
CA GLY A 253 30.18 -18.17 -13.36
C GLY A 253 29.35 -18.39 -12.09
N GLN A 254 29.63 -17.70 -10.98
CA GLN A 254 28.90 -17.90 -9.71
C GLN A 254 27.41 -17.52 -9.78
N LEU A 255 27.03 -16.60 -10.68
CA LEU A 255 25.68 -16.04 -10.79
C LEU A 255 24.87 -16.62 -11.98
N GLY A 256 25.38 -17.65 -12.65
CA GLY A 256 24.76 -18.21 -13.84
C GLY A 256 24.93 -17.31 -15.08
N THR A 257 24.00 -17.42 -16.04
CA THR A 257 24.12 -16.76 -17.37
C THR A 257 23.08 -15.68 -17.63
N ASP A 258 22.20 -15.42 -16.66
CA ASP A 258 21.18 -14.37 -16.75
C ASP A 258 21.75 -13.01 -16.31
N CYS A 259 22.67 -12.48 -17.13
CA CYS A 259 23.34 -11.22 -16.84
C CYS A 259 22.37 -10.03 -16.75
N ALA A 260 21.23 -10.10 -17.45
CA ALA A 260 20.21 -9.05 -17.50
C ALA A 260 19.45 -8.89 -16.17
N ALA A 261 19.58 -9.84 -15.24
CA ALA A 261 19.07 -9.69 -13.89
C ALA A 261 19.75 -8.56 -13.11
N CYS A 262 21.00 -8.23 -13.46
CA CYS A 262 21.83 -7.26 -12.75
C CYS A 262 22.38 -6.13 -13.63
N HIS A 263 22.61 -6.40 -14.90
CA HIS A 263 23.29 -5.50 -15.83
C HIS A 263 22.37 -5.07 -16.97
N THR A 264 22.70 -3.94 -17.59
CA THR A 264 21.95 -3.41 -18.75
C THR A 264 22.86 -3.30 -19.95
N THR A 265 22.28 -3.21 -21.14
CA THR A 265 23.03 -2.99 -22.38
C THR A 265 23.70 -1.61 -22.46
N SER A 266 23.35 -0.69 -21.55
CA SER A 266 24.04 0.60 -21.37
C SER A 266 25.40 0.46 -20.68
N GLY A 267 25.62 -0.62 -19.92
CA GLY A 267 26.91 -0.89 -19.26
C GLY A 267 26.80 -1.91 -18.13
N TRP A 268 27.96 -2.49 -17.77
CA TRP A 268 28.11 -3.43 -16.65
C TRP A 268 28.00 -2.76 -15.28
N ALA A 269 28.27 -1.46 -15.19
CA ALA A 269 28.18 -0.69 -13.96
C ALA A 269 27.33 0.59 -14.15
N PRO A 270 26.52 0.99 -13.15
CA PRO A 270 26.24 0.26 -11.92
C PRO A 270 25.39 -1.00 -12.18
N ALA A 271 25.64 -2.06 -11.42
CA ALA A 271 24.78 -3.24 -11.42
C ALA A 271 23.67 -3.04 -10.39
N THR A 272 22.45 -3.46 -10.71
CA THR A 272 21.29 -3.34 -9.81
C THR A 272 20.62 -4.69 -9.67
N PHE A 273 20.44 -5.17 -8.43
CA PHE A 273 19.74 -6.42 -8.16
C PHE A 273 18.61 -6.19 -7.16
N ASP A 274 17.43 -6.67 -7.52
CA ASP A 274 16.25 -6.61 -6.66
C ASP A 274 16.30 -7.73 -5.60
N HIS A 275 16.78 -7.37 -4.41
CA HIS A 275 16.86 -8.29 -3.28
C HIS A 275 15.49 -8.75 -2.75
N ALA A 276 14.37 -8.11 -3.13
CA ALA A 276 13.04 -8.61 -2.78
C ALA A 276 12.72 -9.96 -3.44
N LYS A 277 13.44 -10.32 -4.50
CA LYS A 277 13.35 -11.64 -5.16
C LYS A 277 14.20 -12.72 -4.49
N SER A 278 15.00 -12.34 -3.49
CA SER A 278 15.88 -13.26 -2.76
C SER A 278 15.23 -13.74 -1.45
N LYS A 279 15.85 -14.71 -0.79
CA LYS A 279 15.45 -15.16 0.56
C LYS A 279 15.82 -14.16 1.66
N PHE A 280 16.55 -13.09 1.32
CA PHE A 280 16.97 -12.06 2.25
C PHE A 280 16.69 -10.66 1.68
N PRO A 281 15.42 -10.19 1.76
CA PRO A 281 15.07 -8.84 1.35
C PRO A 281 15.83 -7.81 2.20
N LEU A 282 16.56 -6.92 1.54
CA LEU A 282 17.23 -5.81 2.22
C LEU A 282 16.17 -4.82 2.72
N THR A 283 16.24 -4.45 3.99
CA THR A 283 15.34 -3.49 4.62
C THR A 283 16.13 -2.46 5.43
N GLY A 284 15.54 -1.29 5.65
CA GLY A 284 16.14 -0.19 6.39
C GLY A 284 17.49 0.24 5.82
N ALA A 285 18.48 0.44 6.69
CA ALA A 285 19.81 0.95 6.32
C ALA A 285 20.56 0.03 5.35
N HIS A 286 20.21 -1.26 5.29
CA HIS A 286 20.87 -2.23 4.40
C HIS A 286 20.55 -2.01 2.91
N THR A 287 19.47 -1.31 2.58
CA THR A 287 19.01 -1.09 1.18
C THR A 287 19.96 -0.25 0.33
N THR A 288 20.87 0.50 0.96
CA THR A 288 21.81 1.41 0.29
C THR A 288 23.25 0.89 0.31
N LEU A 289 23.46 -0.34 0.81
CA LEU A 289 24.80 -0.92 0.90
C LEU A 289 25.27 -1.44 -0.45
N GLU A 290 26.55 -1.22 -0.73
CA GLU A 290 27.25 -1.89 -1.82
C GLU A 290 27.27 -3.41 -1.60
N CYS A 291 27.16 -4.18 -2.69
CA CYS A 291 27.12 -5.65 -2.64
C CYS A 291 28.25 -6.25 -1.81
N THR A 292 29.47 -5.70 -1.94
CA THR A 292 30.69 -6.18 -1.26
C THR A 292 30.68 -6.00 0.25
N ARG A 293 29.73 -5.23 0.80
CA ARG A 293 29.52 -5.14 2.25
C ARG A 293 28.92 -6.40 2.84
N CYS A 294 28.21 -7.19 2.03
CA CYS A 294 27.62 -8.47 2.42
C CYS A 294 28.30 -9.65 1.71
N HIS A 295 28.53 -9.53 0.40
CA HIS A 295 29.22 -10.51 -0.45
C HIS A 295 30.73 -10.27 -0.46
N LEU A 296 31.37 -10.68 0.63
CA LEU A 296 32.80 -10.50 0.84
C LEU A 296 33.61 -11.14 -0.30
N HIS A 297 34.72 -10.50 -0.69
CA HIS A 297 35.60 -10.94 -1.78
C HIS A 297 34.91 -11.16 -3.14
N ASN A 298 33.76 -10.51 -3.37
CA ASN A 298 32.95 -10.67 -4.58
C ASN A 298 32.39 -12.10 -4.75
N GLU A 299 32.21 -12.82 -3.63
CA GLU A 299 31.61 -14.15 -3.60
C GLU A 299 30.10 -14.04 -3.34
N PHE A 300 29.30 -14.33 -4.37
CA PHE A 300 27.84 -14.27 -4.30
C PHE A 300 27.22 -15.61 -3.93
N ILE A 301 27.76 -16.23 -2.87
CA ILE A 301 27.23 -17.47 -2.29
C ILE A 301 26.14 -17.16 -1.25
N ALA A 302 25.39 -18.18 -0.85
CA ALA A 302 24.47 -18.06 0.27
C ALA A 302 25.25 -17.70 1.55
N ILE A 303 24.93 -16.55 2.13
CA ILE A 303 25.48 -16.08 3.41
C ILE A 303 24.49 -16.37 4.54
N ASP A 304 25.00 -16.51 5.76
CA ASP A 304 24.16 -16.58 6.96
C ASP A 304 23.46 -15.23 7.17
N THR A 305 22.13 -15.27 7.20
CA THR A 305 21.25 -14.09 7.28
C THR A 305 20.91 -13.70 8.71
N ALA A 306 21.39 -14.45 9.72
CA ALA A 306 21.25 -14.06 11.10
C ALA A 306 22.04 -12.78 11.38
N CYS A 307 21.45 -11.83 12.11
CA CYS A 307 22.07 -10.54 12.44
C CYS A 307 23.49 -10.72 13.01
N TYR A 308 23.66 -11.69 13.92
CA TYR A 308 24.93 -11.98 14.57
C TYR A 308 26.04 -12.42 13.61
N ALA A 309 25.71 -13.07 12.49
CA ALA A 309 26.73 -13.54 11.53
C ALA A 309 27.53 -12.39 10.92
N CYS A 310 26.91 -11.23 10.75
CA CYS A 310 27.57 -10.01 10.24
C CYS A 310 27.95 -9.05 11.38
N HIS A 311 27.14 -8.96 12.43
CA HIS A 311 27.26 -7.98 13.50
C HIS A 311 27.86 -8.52 14.80
N ALA A 312 28.54 -9.67 14.78
CA ALA A 312 29.20 -10.22 15.97
C ALA A 312 30.19 -9.24 16.63
N ARG A 313 30.84 -8.38 15.82
CA ARG A 313 31.77 -7.35 16.34
C ARG A 313 31.07 -6.09 16.84
N ASP A 314 29.82 -5.90 16.47
CA ASP A 314 29.01 -4.74 16.85
C ASP A 314 28.15 -5.03 18.09
N ASP A 315 28.17 -6.27 18.59
CA ASP A 315 27.39 -6.67 19.77
C ASP A 315 27.92 -6.02 21.05
N ALA A 316 27.22 -4.98 21.50
CA ALA A 316 27.53 -4.25 22.73
C ALA A 316 27.14 -4.99 24.02
N HIS A 317 26.59 -6.21 23.92
CA HIS A 317 26.13 -7.04 25.04
C HIS A 317 27.06 -8.23 25.32
N ASP A 318 28.22 -8.31 24.67
CA ASP A 318 29.22 -9.37 24.86
C ASP A 318 28.63 -10.79 24.78
N GLY A 319 27.64 -11.01 23.89
CA GLY A 319 26.97 -12.29 23.67
C GLY A 319 25.93 -12.68 24.72
N GLN A 320 25.64 -11.85 25.73
CA GLN A 320 24.76 -12.20 26.84
C GLN A 320 23.29 -12.38 26.44
N LEU A 321 22.84 -11.75 25.34
CA LEU A 321 21.45 -11.80 24.84
C LEU A 321 21.24 -12.78 23.68
N GLY A 322 22.27 -13.54 23.32
CA GLY A 322 22.23 -14.44 22.17
C GLY A 322 22.10 -13.71 20.83
N SER A 323 21.58 -14.39 19.80
CA SER A 323 21.56 -13.90 18.41
C SER A 323 20.24 -13.25 17.97
N LEU A 324 19.24 -13.15 18.84
CA LEU A 324 17.91 -12.62 18.54
C LEU A 324 17.85 -11.08 18.63
N CYS A 325 18.77 -10.40 17.93
CA CYS A 325 18.92 -8.95 17.96
C CYS A 325 17.63 -8.19 17.58
N ALA A 326 16.82 -8.77 16.67
CA ALA A 326 15.56 -8.20 16.19
C ALA A 326 14.47 -8.04 17.27
N THR A 327 14.70 -8.59 18.47
CA THR A 327 13.85 -8.37 19.64
C THR A 327 13.92 -6.92 20.12
N CYS A 328 15.08 -6.28 19.95
CA CYS A 328 15.38 -4.95 20.47
C CYS A 328 15.77 -3.95 19.39
N HIS A 329 16.40 -4.41 18.31
CA HIS A 329 16.94 -3.58 17.24
C HIS A 329 16.14 -3.75 15.96
N THR A 330 16.18 -2.72 15.10
CA THR A 330 15.53 -2.75 13.79
C THR A 330 16.56 -2.61 12.68
N THR A 331 16.21 -3.02 11.47
CA THR A 331 17.09 -2.85 10.30
C THR A 331 17.23 -1.38 9.87
N ASN A 332 16.41 -0.47 10.40
CA ASN A 332 16.51 0.97 10.16
C ASN A 332 17.67 1.60 10.94
N ALA A 333 17.83 1.23 12.21
CA ALA A 333 18.88 1.71 13.08
C ALA A 333 19.08 0.78 14.30
N TRP A 334 20.33 0.70 14.78
CA TRP A 334 20.68 0.01 16.03
C TRP A 334 20.22 0.78 17.28
N SER A 335 20.14 2.11 17.20
CA SER A 335 19.73 2.97 18.31
C SER A 335 18.69 4.01 17.84
N PRO A 336 17.65 4.28 18.65
CA PRO A 336 17.35 3.64 19.94
C PRO A 336 16.87 2.20 19.79
N SER A 337 17.21 1.35 20.76
CA SER A 337 16.63 0.02 20.89
C SER A 337 15.31 0.09 21.65
N THR A 338 14.36 -0.78 21.30
CA THR A 338 13.04 -0.83 21.94
C THR A 338 12.72 -2.25 22.39
N PHE A 339 12.30 -2.42 23.63
CA PHE A 339 11.80 -3.70 24.15
C PHE A 339 10.43 -3.51 24.79
N ASP A 340 9.48 -4.35 24.39
CA ASP A 340 8.12 -4.33 24.92
C ASP A 340 8.05 -5.08 26.26
N HIS A 341 8.14 -4.31 27.35
CA HIS A 341 8.01 -4.84 28.71
C HIS A 341 6.61 -5.38 29.02
N GLY A 342 5.58 -5.06 28.23
CA GLY A 342 4.24 -5.64 28.38
C GLY A 342 4.22 -7.15 28.14
N LYS A 343 5.25 -7.70 27.48
CA LYS A 343 5.45 -9.15 27.30
C LYS A 343 6.22 -9.80 28.45
N SER A 344 6.72 -9.00 29.39
CA SER A 344 7.48 -9.48 30.56
C SER A 344 6.57 -9.64 31.78
N LYS A 345 7.13 -10.18 32.87
CA LYS A 345 6.44 -10.25 34.17
C LYS A 345 6.35 -8.89 34.88
N PHE A 346 7.03 -7.86 34.36
CA PHE A 346 7.03 -6.51 34.92
C PHE A 346 6.71 -5.47 33.82
N PRO A 347 5.42 -5.29 33.48
CA PRO A 347 5.02 -4.22 32.57
C PRO A 347 5.38 -2.87 33.16
N LEU A 348 6.20 -2.09 32.44
CA LEU A 348 6.55 -0.74 32.87
C LEU A 348 5.31 0.16 32.76
N ALA A 349 4.92 0.76 33.88
CA ALA A 349 3.75 1.63 33.98
C ALA A 349 4.12 2.96 34.66
N GLY A 350 3.32 4.00 34.38
CA GLY A 350 3.55 5.34 34.92
C GLY A 350 4.94 5.87 34.56
N THR A 351 5.64 6.43 35.54
CA THR A 351 6.96 7.05 35.35
C THR A 351 8.04 6.06 34.89
N HIS A 352 7.94 4.79 35.27
CA HIS A 352 8.89 3.74 34.89
C HIS A 352 8.90 3.43 33.38
N SER A 353 7.84 3.76 32.65
CA SER A 353 7.75 3.52 31.20
C SER A 353 8.73 4.34 30.36
N SER A 354 9.29 5.40 30.94
CA SER A 354 10.22 6.33 30.29
C SER A 354 11.69 6.13 30.68
N LEU A 355 11.98 5.17 31.59
CA LEU A 355 13.33 4.95 32.07
C LEU A 355 14.20 4.29 31.00
N PRO A 356 15.47 4.70 30.86
CA PRO A 356 16.43 3.97 30.05
C PRO A 356 16.70 2.61 30.68
N CYS A 357 17.02 1.63 29.82
CA CYS A 357 17.27 0.25 30.25
C CYS A 357 18.34 0.15 31.35
N SER A 358 19.37 1.01 31.33
CA SER A 358 20.48 1.01 32.28
C SER A 358 20.08 1.32 33.71
N ASP A 359 18.96 2.04 33.91
CA ASP A 359 18.51 2.41 35.26
C ASP A 359 17.96 1.20 36.01
N CYS A 360 17.47 0.19 35.28
CA CYS A 360 17.03 -1.09 35.83
C CYS A 360 18.07 -2.19 35.63
N HIS A 361 18.78 -2.21 34.49
CA HIS A 361 19.75 -3.23 34.10
C HIS A 361 21.17 -2.64 33.96
N PRO A 362 21.84 -2.26 35.06
CA PRO A 362 23.14 -1.59 35.02
C PRO A 362 24.25 -2.46 34.41
N ASP A 363 24.22 -3.77 34.65
CA ASP A 363 25.22 -4.71 34.13
C ASP A 363 24.92 -5.19 32.71
N LYS A 364 23.83 -4.72 32.09
CA LYS A 364 23.37 -5.14 30.74
C LYS A 364 23.15 -6.64 30.56
N THR A 365 23.02 -7.37 31.67
CA THR A 365 22.77 -8.82 31.69
C THR A 365 21.31 -9.18 31.45
N PHE A 366 20.40 -8.19 31.48
CA PHE A 366 18.94 -8.28 31.30
C PHE A 366 18.28 -9.54 31.90
N ALA A 367 18.88 -10.07 32.98
CA ALA A 367 18.33 -11.17 33.73
C ALA A 367 17.03 -10.73 34.42
N PRO A 368 16.09 -11.65 34.67
CA PRO A 368 14.87 -11.32 35.41
C PRO A 368 15.20 -10.66 36.75
N LEU A 369 14.71 -9.43 36.94
CA LEU A 369 14.80 -8.71 38.20
C LEU A 369 13.62 -9.09 39.10
N ASP A 370 13.78 -8.85 40.40
CA ASP A 370 12.66 -8.90 41.34
C ASP A 370 11.65 -7.78 40.98
N THR A 371 10.37 -8.10 41.01
CA THR A 371 9.28 -7.21 40.63
C THR A 371 8.67 -6.47 41.81
N ALA A 372 9.08 -6.80 43.04
CA ALA A 372 8.62 -6.11 44.24
C ALA A 372 9.21 -4.69 44.27
N CYS A 373 8.36 -3.67 44.55
CA CYS A 373 8.79 -2.26 44.62
C CYS A 373 10.00 -2.07 45.54
N TYR A 374 9.98 -2.75 46.69
CA TYR A 374 11.05 -2.68 47.70
C TYR A 374 12.41 -3.16 47.20
N SER A 375 12.47 -4.08 46.22
CA SER A 375 13.74 -4.61 45.71
C SER A 375 14.63 -3.51 45.09
N CYS A 376 14.00 -2.49 44.49
CA CYS A 376 14.67 -1.35 43.89
C CYS A 376 14.61 -0.11 44.80
N HIS A 377 13.48 0.11 45.47
CA HIS A 377 13.21 1.30 46.28
C HIS A 377 13.48 1.13 47.78
N ALA A 378 14.28 0.13 48.19
CA ALA A 378 14.64 -0.07 49.60
C ALA A 378 15.27 1.17 50.25
N ARG A 379 15.99 1.99 49.48
CA ARG A 379 16.62 3.24 49.96
C ARG A 379 15.67 4.43 49.95
N ASP A 380 14.54 4.32 49.27
CA ASP A 380 13.54 5.37 49.10
C ASP A 380 12.37 5.23 50.08
N ASP A 381 12.37 4.18 50.91
CA ASP A 381 11.33 3.97 51.91
C ASP A 381 11.39 5.02 53.04
N ALA A 382 10.55 6.05 52.91
CA ALA A 382 10.38 7.09 53.91
C ALA A 382 9.76 6.59 55.23
N HIS A 383 9.17 5.39 55.25
CA HIS A 383 8.46 4.86 56.42
C HIS A 383 9.33 3.97 57.30
N ASN A 384 10.61 3.78 56.96
CA ASN A 384 11.56 2.97 57.73
C ASN A 384 11.05 1.54 58.02
N GLY A 385 10.39 0.91 57.04
CA GLY A 385 9.91 -0.46 57.11
C GLY A 385 8.59 -0.66 57.86
N GLN A 386 7.91 0.40 58.31
CA GLN A 386 6.64 0.30 59.06
C GLN A 386 5.54 -0.48 58.30
N PHE A 387 5.58 -0.50 56.97
CA PHE A 387 4.57 -1.12 56.10
C PHE A 387 5.08 -2.34 55.32
N GLY A 388 6.29 -2.84 55.62
CA GLY A 388 6.91 -3.90 54.84
C GLY A 388 7.14 -3.50 53.38
N THR A 389 6.79 -4.38 52.44
CA THR A 389 7.07 -4.19 51.00
C THR A 389 5.84 -3.83 50.16
N SER A 390 4.68 -3.65 50.78
CA SER A 390 3.38 -3.46 50.10
C SER A 390 3.10 -1.99 49.81
N CYS A 391 4.00 -1.34 49.05
CA CYS A 391 3.90 0.09 48.76
C CYS A 391 2.67 0.44 47.92
N ASP A 392 2.20 -0.48 47.09
CA ASP A 392 1.04 -0.36 46.19
C ASP A 392 -0.31 -0.24 46.93
N ALA A 393 -0.33 -0.51 48.23
CA ALA A 393 -1.50 -0.25 49.07
C ALA A 393 -1.82 1.25 49.18
N CYS A 394 -0.82 2.11 49.03
CA CYS A 394 -0.94 3.56 49.22
C CYS A 394 -0.42 4.39 48.04
N HIS A 395 0.57 3.86 47.31
CA HIS A 395 1.26 4.57 46.23
C HIS A 395 0.92 3.97 44.86
N THR A 396 1.08 4.78 43.81
CA THR A 396 0.91 4.33 42.42
C THR A 396 2.18 4.61 41.61
N THR A 397 2.40 3.84 40.55
CA THR A 397 3.53 4.06 39.64
C THR A 397 3.34 5.29 38.74
N THR A 398 2.09 5.76 38.57
CA THR A 398 1.77 6.98 37.83
C THR A 398 2.12 8.24 38.63
N ALA A 399 1.79 8.25 39.92
CA ALA A 399 2.13 9.33 40.84
C ALA A 399 2.36 8.75 42.24
N TRP A 400 3.56 8.97 42.78
CA TRP A 400 3.91 8.49 44.12
C TRP A 400 3.24 9.30 45.23
N LEU A 401 3.02 10.59 45.00
CA LEU A 401 2.32 11.49 45.91
C LEU A 401 1.22 12.28 45.17
N PRO A 402 0.10 12.60 45.85
CA PRO A 402 -0.21 12.22 47.23
C PRO A 402 -0.53 10.72 47.36
N ALA A 403 -0.11 10.12 48.48
CA ALA A 403 -0.48 8.75 48.82
C ALA A 403 -1.93 8.70 49.29
N SER A 404 -2.63 7.61 49.02
CA SER A 404 -4.03 7.43 49.42
C SER A 404 -4.23 6.06 50.04
N PHE A 405 -4.81 6.01 51.24
CA PHE A 405 -5.16 4.77 51.92
C PHE A 405 -6.66 4.75 52.23
N ASP A 406 -7.30 3.62 51.89
CA ASP A 406 -8.71 3.40 52.17
C ASP A 406 -8.92 2.99 53.64
N HIS A 407 -9.25 3.96 54.47
CA HIS A 407 -9.51 3.75 55.90
C HIS A 407 -10.75 2.90 56.20
N SER A 408 -11.63 2.63 55.22
CA SER A 408 -12.74 1.68 55.41
C SER A 408 -12.25 0.25 55.66
N LYS A 409 -10.99 -0.04 55.30
CA LYS A 409 -10.32 -1.32 55.56
C LYS A 409 -9.66 -1.39 56.94
N SER A 410 -9.72 -0.31 57.71
CA SER A 410 -9.13 -0.22 59.05
C SER A 410 -10.21 -0.34 60.14
N GLY A 411 -9.78 -0.45 61.40
CA GLY A 411 -10.69 -0.39 62.56
C GLY A 411 -11.30 0.99 62.80
N PHE A 412 -10.92 2.02 62.03
CA PHE A 412 -11.43 3.39 62.15
C PHE A 412 -11.77 4.00 60.78
N PRO A 413 -12.95 3.72 60.22
CA PRO A 413 -13.40 4.34 58.98
C PRO A 413 -13.55 5.85 59.16
N LEU A 414 -12.85 6.64 58.34
CA LEU A 414 -12.97 8.10 58.37
C LEU A 414 -14.36 8.50 57.84
N THR A 415 -15.08 9.32 58.60
CA THR A 415 -16.40 9.84 58.24
C THR A 415 -16.50 11.34 58.45
N GLY A 416 -17.41 11.99 57.72
CA GLY A 416 -17.64 13.43 57.82
C GLY A 416 -16.38 14.25 57.55
N ALA A 417 -16.10 15.24 58.41
CA ALA A 417 -14.97 16.16 58.27
C ALA A 417 -13.60 15.45 58.26
N HIS A 418 -13.48 14.27 58.88
CA HIS A 418 -12.23 13.52 58.98
C HIS A 418 -11.75 12.93 57.65
N THR A 419 -12.63 12.79 56.65
CA THR A 419 -12.31 12.16 55.35
C THR A 419 -11.30 12.94 54.51
N SER A 420 -11.11 14.23 54.81
CA SER A 420 -10.24 15.14 54.07
C SER A 420 -8.95 15.52 54.81
N LEU A 421 -8.73 14.95 56.00
CA LEU A 421 -7.56 15.25 56.81
C LEU A 421 -6.30 14.58 56.24
N PRO A 422 -5.14 15.25 56.30
CA PRO A 422 -3.88 14.61 55.99
C PRO A 422 -3.55 13.54 57.03
N CYS A 423 -2.79 12.51 56.63
CA CYS A 423 -2.39 11.41 57.51
C CYS A 423 -1.78 11.91 58.83
N SER A 424 -0.93 12.94 58.76
CA SER A 424 -0.22 13.52 59.91
C SER A 424 -1.13 14.20 60.94
N ALA A 425 -2.39 14.51 60.59
CA ALA A 425 -3.36 15.04 61.54
C ALA A 425 -3.76 13.97 62.59
N CYS A 426 -3.77 12.70 62.19
CA CYS A 426 -4.09 11.57 63.05
C CYS A 426 -2.83 10.79 63.46
N HIS A 427 -1.81 10.73 62.61
CA HIS A 427 -0.56 9.99 62.81
C HIS A 427 0.64 10.95 62.99
N PRO A 428 0.89 11.46 64.21
CA PRO A 428 2.01 12.37 64.47
C PRO A 428 3.36 11.72 64.15
N ASN A 429 4.27 12.51 63.58
CA ASN A 429 5.61 12.07 63.17
C ASN A 429 5.61 10.86 62.23
N ASP A 430 4.55 10.70 61.43
CA ASP A 430 4.37 9.62 60.46
C ASP A 430 4.56 8.22 61.08
N MET A 431 4.08 8.09 62.33
CA MET A 431 4.04 6.83 63.06
C MET A 431 2.64 6.20 62.91
N PHE A 432 2.58 5.10 62.15
CA PHE A 432 1.31 4.47 61.75
C PHE A 432 0.90 3.28 62.62
N SER A 433 1.28 3.30 63.90
CA SER A 433 0.79 2.33 64.88
C SER A 433 -0.73 2.50 65.11
N PRO A 434 -1.46 1.42 65.47
CA PRO A 434 -2.87 1.52 65.83
C PRO A 434 -3.11 2.61 66.88
N LEU A 435 -4.05 3.51 66.60
CA LEU A 435 -4.46 4.59 67.49
C LEU A 435 -5.72 4.20 68.26
N ASP A 436 -5.94 4.87 69.39
CA ASP A 436 -7.22 4.82 70.10
C ASP A 436 -8.30 5.51 69.26
N THR A 437 -9.41 4.80 69.01
CA THR A 437 -10.48 5.22 68.10
C THR A 437 -11.62 5.99 68.78
N THR A 438 -11.51 6.30 70.07
CA THR A 438 -12.50 7.11 70.77
C THR A 438 -12.38 8.59 70.40
N CYS A 439 -13.49 9.33 70.37
CA CYS A 439 -13.46 10.77 70.05
C CYS A 439 -12.56 11.54 71.03
N PHE A 440 -12.60 11.16 72.31
CA PHE A 440 -11.86 11.81 73.38
C PHE A 440 -10.34 11.67 73.25
N SER A 441 -9.82 10.59 72.66
CA SER A 441 -8.36 10.38 72.53
C SER A 441 -7.67 11.51 71.77
N CYS A 442 -8.37 12.07 70.77
CA CYS A 442 -7.89 13.22 69.97
C CYS A 442 -8.49 14.54 70.46
N HIS A 443 -9.77 14.57 70.82
CA HIS A 443 -10.52 15.78 71.13
C HIS A 443 -10.63 16.09 72.64
N ALA A 444 -9.75 15.53 73.48
CA ALA A 444 -9.76 15.80 74.92
C ALA A 444 -9.64 17.30 75.28
N ARG A 445 -8.99 18.09 74.41
CA ARG A 445 -8.84 19.55 74.60
C ARG A 445 -10.01 20.36 74.06
N ASP A 446 -10.87 19.73 73.27
CA ASP A 446 -12.04 20.35 72.63
C ASP A 446 -13.33 20.08 73.44
N ASP A 447 -13.24 19.37 74.58
CA ASP A 447 -14.39 19.09 75.44
C ASP A 447 -14.78 20.31 76.29
N ASP A 448 -15.71 21.11 75.76
CA ASP A 448 -16.32 22.25 76.45
C ASP A 448 -17.16 21.84 77.68
N HIS A 449 -17.48 20.55 77.85
CA HIS A 449 -18.31 20.04 78.95
C HIS A 449 -17.51 19.68 80.20
N ASN A 450 -16.17 19.80 80.17
CA ASN A 450 -15.29 19.51 81.29
C ASN A 450 -15.48 18.08 81.85
N GLY A 451 -15.67 17.09 80.98
CA GLY A 451 -15.77 15.68 81.32
C GLY A 451 -17.14 15.22 81.85
N GLN A 452 -18.16 16.10 81.86
CA GLN A 452 -19.48 15.78 82.42
C GLN A 452 -20.20 14.60 81.75
N PHE A 453 -19.87 14.29 80.49
CA PHE A 453 -20.52 13.25 79.68
C PHE A 453 -19.61 12.05 79.35
N GLY A 454 -18.42 11.97 79.94
CA GLY A 454 -17.43 10.94 79.60
C GLY A 454 -16.89 11.09 78.18
N THR A 455 -16.56 9.97 77.51
CA THR A 455 -15.88 9.96 76.20
C THR A 455 -16.80 9.67 75.01
N ASP A 456 -18.10 9.44 75.25
CA ASP A 456 -19.07 9.09 74.22
C ASP A 456 -19.72 10.33 73.58
N CYS A 457 -18.89 11.16 72.95
CA CYS A 457 -19.34 12.39 72.30
C CYS A 457 -20.38 12.13 71.19
N GLY A 458 -20.33 10.95 70.56
CA GLY A 458 -21.22 10.54 69.46
C GLY A 458 -22.69 10.42 69.84
N THR A 459 -23.01 10.42 71.14
CA THR A 459 -24.41 10.49 71.61
C THR A 459 -25.08 11.83 71.26
N CYS A 460 -24.31 12.92 71.17
CA CYS A 460 -24.83 14.27 70.91
C CYS A 460 -24.27 14.91 69.64
N HIS A 461 -23.04 14.55 69.27
CA HIS A 461 -22.30 15.16 68.17
C HIS A 461 -22.13 14.19 67.00
N SER A 462 -21.98 14.73 65.79
CA SER A 462 -21.73 13.96 64.57
C SER A 462 -20.37 14.32 63.97
N THR A 463 -19.74 13.37 63.30
CA THR A 463 -18.51 13.62 62.52
C THR A 463 -18.75 14.48 61.28
N THR A 464 -20.00 14.59 60.81
CA THR A 464 -20.38 15.46 59.68
C THR A 464 -20.41 16.94 60.09
N ALA A 465 -21.00 17.24 61.25
CA ALA A 465 -21.06 18.58 61.82
C ALA A 465 -21.10 18.47 63.35
N TRP A 466 -20.19 19.18 64.01
CA TRP A 466 -20.11 19.17 65.47
C TRP A 466 -21.26 19.93 66.14
N LEU A 467 -21.70 21.03 65.51
CA LEU A 467 -22.82 21.85 65.95
C LEU A 467 -23.86 22.03 64.82
N PRO A 468 -25.15 22.14 65.17
CA PRO A 468 -25.72 22.04 66.52
C PRO A 468 -25.68 20.59 67.05
N ALA A 469 -25.41 20.43 68.34
CA ALA A 469 -25.54 19.14 69.01
C ALA A 469 -27.02 18.79 69.18
N SER A 470 -27.35 17.50 69.13
CA SER A 470 -28.73 17.03 69.30
C SER A 470 -28.79 15.93 70.34
N PHE A 471 -29.68 16.07 71.32
CA PHE A 471 -29.94 15.05 72.32
C PHE A 471 -31.43 14.81 72.45
N ASP A 472 -31.83 13.54 72.35
CA ASP A 472 -33.21 13.13 72.53
C ASP A 472 -33.55 13.02 74.03
N HIS A 473 -34.23 14.05 74.53
CA HIS A 473 -34.64 14.14 75.94
C HIS A 473 -35.73 13.12 76.31
N SER A 474 -36.37 12.45 75.34
CA SER A 474 -37.29 11.35 75.65
C SER A 474 -36.55 10.17 76.30
N ARG A 475 -35.26 10.01 76.01
CA ARG A 475 -34.41 8.94 76.56
C ARG A 475 -34.22 9.04 78.09
N ILE A 476 -34.41 10.22 78.66
CA ILE A 476 -34.29 10.48 80.10
C ILE A 476 -35.65 10.73 80.79
N GLY A 477 -36.76 10.46 80.09
CA GLY A 477 -38.10 10.59 80.66
C GLY A 477 -38.63 12.03 80.76
N PHE A 478 -38.00 12.99 80.08
CA PHE A 478 -38.46 14.39 80.03
C PHE A 478 -38.50 14.92 78.59
N PRO A 479 -39.41 14.42 77.73
CA PRO A 479 -39.51 14.87 76.35
C PRO A 479 -39.86 16.36 76.29
N LEU A 480 -39.04 17.14 75.58
CA LEU A 480 -39.30 18.57 75.36
C LEU A 480 -40.48 18.74 74.41
N THR A 481 -41.56 19.33 74.89
CA THR A 481 -42.81 19.53 74.15
C THR A 481 -43.23 21.00 74.14
N GLY A 482 -44.10 21.37 73.19
CA GLY A 482 -44.60 22.74 73.05
C GLY A 482 -43.47 23.75 72.88
N ALA A 483 -43.53 24.87 73.61
CA ALA A 483 -42.51 25.92 73.54
C ALA A 483 -41.10 25.42 73.91
N HIS A 484 -40.99 24.43 74.80
CA HIS A 484 -39.70 23.88 75.26
C HIS A 484 -38.94 23.10 74.20
N ALA A 485 -39.61 22.59 73.15
CA ALA A 485 -38.97 21.84 72.07
C ALA A 485 -37.95 22.68 71.26
N SER A 486 -38.09 24.01 71.30
CA SER A 486 -37.22 24.96 70.60
C SER A 486 -36.20 25.66 71.49
N VAL A 487 -36.21 25.36 72.80
CA VAL A 487 -35.31 25.99 73.77
C VAL A 487 -33.94 25.34 73.65
N GLY A 488 -32.91 26.16 73.36
CA GLY A 488 -31.52 25.70 73.37
C GLY A 488 -31.10 25.20 74.75
N CYS A 489 -30.11 24.30 74.80
CA CYS A 489 -29.74 23.59 76.03
C CYS A 489 -29.43 24.54 77.21
N SER A 490 -28.73 25.66 76.94
CA SER A 490 -28.39 26.68 77.95
C SER A 490 -29.60 27.43 78.52
N GLY A 491 -30.75 27.40 77.85
CA GLY A 491 -32.00 27.99 78.33
C GLY A 491 -32.58 27.25 79.54
N CYS A 492 -32.35 25.94 79.62
CA CYS A 492 -32.73 25.11 80.77
C CYS A 492 -31.53 24.85 81.70
N HIS A 493 -30.34 24.64 81.13
CA HIS A 493 -29.11 24.30 81.84
C HIS A 493 -28.25 25.53 82.13
N THR A 494 -28.80 26.49 82.87
CA THR A 494 -28.20 27.81 83.11
C THR A 494 -26.91 27.77 83.96
N GLY A 495 -26.70 26.71 84.74
CA GLY A 495 -25.48 26.49 85.54
C GLY A 495 -24.37 25.73 84.82
N GLY A 496 -24.53 25.41 83.52
CA GLY A 496 -23.57 24.58 82.76
C GLY A 496 -23.57 23.09 83.13
N GLY A 497 -24.37 22.71 84.14
CA GLY A 497 -24.63 21.32 84.53
C GLY A 497 -25.79 20.74 83.73
N PHE A 498 -25.55 19.62 83.05
CA PHE A 498 -26.56 18.95 82.20
C PHE A 498 -27.24 17.75 82.87
N SER A 499 -26.98 17.52 84.16
CA SER A 499 -27.57 16.44 84.94
C SER A 499 -28.33 16.98 86.16
N GLY A 500 -29.34 16.23 86.61
CA GLY A 500 -30.05 16.49 87.86
C GLY A 500 -30.96 17.73 87.87
N LEU A 501 -31.25 18.33 86.71
CA LEU A 501 -32.21 19.44 86.62
C LEU A 501 -33.62 18.94 86.99
N SER A 502 -34.32 19.71 87.82
CA SER A 502 -35.69 19.38 88.21
C SER A 502 -36.64 19.47 87.02
N THR A 503 -37.54 18.50 86.90
CA THR A 503 -38.61 18.47 85.89
C THR A 503 -39.90 19.15 86.36
N ILE A 504 -39.90 19.72 87.57
CA ILE A 504 -41.05 20.40 88.16
C ILE A 504 -41.12 21.83 87.61
N CYS A 505 -42.28 22.25 87.09
CA CYS A 505 -42.46 23.58 86.47
C CYS A 505 -42.01 24.73 87.37
N ALA A 506 -42.37 24.68 88.65
CA ALA A 506 -42.06 25.71 89.65
C ALA A 506 -40.56 25.85 89.96
N SER A 507 -39.74 24.85 89.61
CA SER A 507 -38.29 24.91 89.81
C SER A 507 -37.60 25.87 88.83
N CYS A 508 -38.24 26.16 87.69
CA CYS A 508 -37.72 27.04 86.65
C CYS A 508 -38.61 28.27 86.43
N HIS A 509 -39.92 28.13 86.59
CA HIS A 509 -40.89 29.20 86.40
C HIS A 509 -41.42 29.65 87.76
N ALA A 510 -41.22 30.93 88.07
CA ALA A 510 -41.78 31.52 89.28
C ALA A 510 -43.31 31.64 89.19
N ASP A 511 -43.99 31.22 90.25
CA ASP A 511 -45.43 31.42 90.40
C ASP A 511 -45.73 32.92 90.54
N PRO A 512 -46.61 33.52 89.71
CA PRO A 512 -46.86 34.95 89.77
C PRO A 512 -47.55 35.34 91.09
N ALA A 513 -47.33 36.57 91.55
CA ALA A 513 -47.83 37.05 92.84
C ALA A 513 -49.36 36.94 93.02
N PHE A 514 -50.14 36.96 91.94
CA PHE A 514 -51.59 36.81 92.00
C PHE A 514 -52.06 35.37 92.26
N HIS A 515 -51.17 34.39 92.28
CA HIS A 515 -51.41 33.00 92.70
C HIS A 515 -51.08 32.75 94.19
N ALA A 516 -50.46 33.71 94.88
CA ALA A 516 -49.91 33.49 96.22
C ALA A 516 -50.96 32.98 97.23
N GLY A 517 -50.71 31.78 97.78
CA GLY A 517 -51.57 31.14 98.77
C GLY A 517 -52.84 30.48 98.23
N LEU A 518 -53.12 30.59 96.93
CA LEU A 518 -54.34 30.08 96.31
C LEU A 518 -54.28 28.59 95.99
N PHE A 519 -53.17 28.15 95.40
CA PHE A 519 -53.07 26.82 94.78
C PHE A 519 -52.14 25.87 95.55
N THR A 520 -52.12 25.98 96.87
CA THR A 520 -51.23 25.19 97.74
C THR A 520 -51.47 23.69 97.56
N GLY A 521 -50.45 22.97 97.09
CA GLY A 521 -50.50 21.52 96.85
C GLY A 521 -51.03 21.09 95.47
N MET A 522 -51.41 22.05 94.61
CA MET A 522 -51.73 21.78 93.20
C MET A 522 -50.49 21.94 92.32
N SER A 523 -50.38 21.12 91.28
CA SER A 523 -49.29 21.20 90.31
C SER A 523 -49.68 22.07 89.12
N CYS A 524 -48.72 22.79 88.54
CA CYS A 524 -48.97 23.73 87.44
C CYS A 524 -49.62 23.05 86.23
N ASP A 525 -49.29 21.78 85.96
CA ASP A 525 -49.78 21.00 84.82
C ASP A 525 -51.28 20.65 84.92
N GLN A 526 -51.92 20.87 86.08
CA GLN A 526 -53.36 20.72 86.24
C GLN A 526 -54.15 21.83 85.54
N CYS A 527 -53.52 22.99 85.31
CA CYS A 527 -54.16 24.17 84.70
C CYS A 527 -53.42 24.67 83.45
N HIS A 528 -52.11 24.45 83.38
CA HIS A 528 -51.25 24.91 82.30
C HIS A 528 -50.67 23.73 81.51
N ASN A 529 -50.39 23.92 80.22
CA ASN A 529 -49.65 22.94 79.43
C ASN A 529 -48.54 23.62 78.62
N THR A 530 -47.60 22.81 78.11
CA THR A 530 -46.41 23.31 77.41
C THR A 530 -46.69 23.93 76.05
N SER A 531 -47.87 23.67 75.46
CA SER A 531 -48.28 24.20 74.15
C SER A 531 -48.98 25.55 74.25
N VAL A 532 -49.82 25.76 75.28
CA VAL A 532 -50.55 27.00 75.55
C VAL A 532 -50.59 27.25 77.05
N TRP A 533 -49.72 28.13 77.55
CA TRP A 533 -49.67 28.48 78.98
C TRP A 533 -50.81 29.41 79.41
N VAL A 534 -51.22 30.33 78.53
CA VAL A 534 -52.34 31.27 78.72
C VAL A 534 -53.24 31.25 77.47
N PRO A 535 -54.57 31.15 77.60
CA PRO A 535 -55.31 31.03 78.87
C PRO A 535 -55.12 29.65 79.52
N ALA A 536 -55.00 29.63 80.85
CA ALA A 536 -55.03 28.40 81.63
C ALA A 536 -56.43 27.79 81.57
N GLN A 537 -56.52 26.47 81.62
CA GLN A 537 -57.80 25.76 81.57
C GLN A 537 -58.05 25.05 82.90
N TYR A 538 -59.19 25.34 83.53
CA TYR A 538 -59.65 24.65 84.73
C TYR A 538 -61.08 24.18 84.51
N ASN A 539 -61.28 22.86 84.54
CA ASN A 539 -62.57 22.21 84.28
C ASN A 539 -63.07 21.40 85.48
N GLN A 540 -62.51 21.63 86.67
CA GLN A 540 -62.90 20.95 87.89
C GLN A 540 -63.91 21.81 88.69
N PRO A 541 -64.68 21.23 89.64
CA PRO A 541 -65.58 21.98 90.50
C PRO A 541 -64.84 23.04 91.34
N HIS A 542 -65.49 24.17 91.65
CA HIS A 542 -64.93 25.22 92.51
C HIS A 542 -65.24 24.96 93.99
N PRO A 543 -64.26 24.57 94.82
CA PRO A 543 -64.50 24.34 96.25
C PRO A 543 -64.91 25.66 96.91
N ASN A 544 -65.98 25.64 97.72
CA ASN A 544 -66.48 26.77 98.53
C ASN A 544 -67.20 27.91 97.79
N ALA A 545 -67.32 27.87 96.46
CA ALA A 545 -68.17 28.81 95.71
C ALA A 545 -69.50 28.18 95.27
N CYS A 546 -69.47 26.90 94.85
CA CYS A 546 -70.65 26.13 94.49
C CYS A 546 -70.34 24.63 94.49
N THR A 547 -71.12 23.84 95.22
CA THR A 547 -70.94 22.37 95.35
C THR A 547 -71.84 21.57 94.40
N GLU A 548 -72.68 22.25 93.62
CA GLU A 548 -73.61 21.65 92.65
C GLU A 548 -72.92 21.41 91.30
N VAL A 549 -73.28 20.31 90.61
CA VAL A 549 -72.77 19.97 89.27
C VAL A 549 -73.11 21.06 88.23
N ALA A 550 -74.20 21.82 88.47
CA ALA A 550 -74.62 22.92 87.61
C ALA A 550 -73.61 24.08 87.50
N CYS A 551 -72.62 24.15 88.39
CA CYS A 551 -71.56 25.16 88.37
C CYS A 551 -70.29 24.70 87.65
N VAL A 552 -70.34 23.56 86.97
CA VAL A 552 -69.23 23.02 86.18
C VAL A 552 -69.51 23.28 84.71
N GLY A 553 -68.70 24.15 84.08
CA GLY A 553 -68.73 24.35 82.63
C GLY A 553 -69.71 25.42 82.15
N HIS A 554 -69.31 26.69 82.26
CA HIS A 554 -69.90 27.76 81.43
C HIS A 554 -69.14 27.81 80.10
N GLU A 555 -69.78 27.41 79.01
CA GLU A 555 -69.17 27.50 77.68
C GLU A 555 -68.79 28.95 77.34
N GLY A 556 -67.51 29.18 77.05
CA GLY A 556 -66.98 30.48 76.66
C GLY A 556 -66.65 31.45 77.81
N ALA A 557 -66.96 31.10 79.07
CA ALA A 557 -66.57 31.91 80.22
C ALA A 557 -65.09 31.68 80.57
N THR A 558 -64.34 32.76 80.74
CA THR A 558 -62.96 32.76 81.23
C THR A 558 -62.93 32.94 82.74
N CYS A 559 -61.81 32.58 83.38
CA CYS A 559 -61.63 32.83 84.82
C CYS A 559 -61.89 34.30 85.17
N ARG A 560 -61.52 35.26 84.31
CA ARG A 560 -61.75 36.71 84.53
C ARG A 560 -63.21 37.12 84.54
N ASP A 561 -64.09 36.37 83.87
CA ASP A 561 -65.52 36.67 83.82
C ASP A 561 -66.17 36.43 85.19
N CYS A 562 -65.73 35.39 85.89
CA CYS A 562 -66.16 35.09 87.26
C CYS A 562 -65.33 35.83 88.31
N HIS A 563 -64.01 35.95 88.09
CA HIS A 563 -63.03 36.55 89.00
C HIS A 563 -62.69 37.99 88.62
N THR A 564 -63.68 38.88 88.71
CA THR A 564 -63.57 40.27 88.22
C THR A 564 -62.59 41.15 89.01
N LEU A 565 -62.31 40.82 90.27
CA LEU A 565 -61.39 41.56 91.14
C LEU A 565 -60.06 40.81 91.33
N ASN A 566 -60.12 39.52 91.66
CA ASN A 566 -58.98 38.62 91.82
C ASN A 566 -59.46 37.16 91.80
N LEU A 567 -58.53 36.22 91.70
CA LEU A 567 -58.83 34.78 91.73
C LEU A 567 -59.36 34.28 93.08
N MET A 568 -59.29 35.09 94.15
CA MET A 568 -59.86 34.77 95.47
C MET A 568 -61.37 35.01 95.56
N SER A 569 -61.92 35.91 94.74
CA SER A 569 -63.34 36.29 94.80
C SER A 569 -64.02 36.05 93.45
N ALA A 570 -64.89 35.05 93.40
CA ALA A 570 -65.81 34.87 92.29
C ALA A 570 -67.12 35.62 92.58
N THR A 571 -67.69 36.30 91.58
CA THR A 571 -69.04 36.88 91.66
C THR A 571 -69.92 36.33 90.56
N CYS A 572 -71.03 35.71 90.95
CA CYS A 572 -72.03 35.18 90.03
C CYS A 572 -73.12 36.23 89.73
N LEU A 573 -73.24 37.27 90.57
CA LEU A 573 -74.29 38.30 90.51
C LEU A 573 -74.31 39.07 89.18
N LYS A 574 -73.16 39.19 88.51
CA LYS A 574 -73.08 39.88 87.23
C LYS A 574 -73.88 39.17 86.13
N CYS A 575 -74.07 37.86 86.25
CA CYS A 575 -74.81 37.04 85.30
C CYS A 575 -76.15 36.54 85.85
N HIS A 576 -76.34 36.46 87.19
CA HIS A 576 -77.47 35.78 87.85
C HIS A 576 -78.20 36.62 88.94
N ASP A 577 -78.21 37.96 88.88
CA ASP A 577 -78.99 38.76 89.84
C ASP A 577 -80.50 38.70 89.58
N SER A 578 -81.30 38.51 90.63
CA SER A 578 -82.75 38.23 90.62
C SER A 578 -83.64 39.42 90.23
N ASN A 579 -83.05 40.51 89.74
CA ASN A 579 -83.73 41.65 89.13
C ASN A 579 -83.41 41.83 87.64
N ASN A 580 -82.80 40.83 86.99
CA ASN A 580 -82.60 40.83 85.55
C ASN A 580 -83.81 40.20 84.85
N PRO A 581 -84.51 40.87 83.90
CA PRO A 581 -85.73 40.35 83.25
C PRO A 581 -85.50 39.19 82.26
N GLY A 582 -84.36 38.50 82.36
CA GLY A 582 -83.93 37.44 81.45
C GLY A 582 -84.02 36.02 82.03
N ASP A 583 -84.21 35.88 83.34
CA ASP A 583 -84.46 34.57 83.96
C ASP A 583 -85.98 34.28 83.93
N GLY A 584 -86.47 34.01 82.72
CA GLY A 584 -87.67 33.22 82.53
C GLY A 584 -87.26 31.76 82.41
N ASP A 585 -87.86 30.91 83.24
CA ASP A 585 -87.86 29.46 83.06
C ASP A 585 -88.20 29.09 81.59
N ASP A 586 -87.29 28.37 80.95
CA ASP A 586 -87.55 27.30 79.98
C ASP A 586 -86.39 26.28 79.99
#